data_AF-A0AAW2XCH5-F1
#
_entry.id   AF-A0AAW2XCH5-F1
#
_cell.length_a   1.000
_cell.length_b   1.000
_cell.length_c   1.000
_cell.angle_alpha   90.00
_cell.angle_beta   90.00
_cell.angle_gamma   90.00
#
_symmetry.space_group_name_H-M   'P 1'
#
loop_
_entity.id
_entity.type
_entity.pdbx_description
1 polymer ?
#
loop_
_entity_poly.entity_id
_entity_poly.type
_entity_poly.pdbx_seq_one_letter_code
_entity_poly.pdbx_strand_id
1 'polypeptide(L)'
;MPAKVEEYRPIAFCNVIYKIITKILVNRLKVVLDKIMDQTQNAFIPGRSISDNILLAQELLADYNQKQLPPRCAVKVDLRKAYDSVEWDFLHAAL
;
A
#
# COMPACT_ATOMS: atom_id res chain seq x y z
N MET A 1 15.83 16.36 4.82
CA MET A 1 14.92 17.47 4.44
C MET A 1 14.77 17.43 2.92
N PRO A 2 13.60 17.76 2.35
CA PRO A 2 13.42 17.72 0.90
C PRO A 2 14.44 18.65 0.23
N ALA A 3 15.23 18.10 -0.69
CA ALA A 3 16.29 18.82 -1.39
C ALA A 3 15.78 19.46 -2.69
N LYS A 4 14.65 18.96 -3.21
CA LYS A 4 14.02 19.42 -4.46
C LYS A 4 12.54 19.64 -4.27
N VAL A 5 11.96 20.57 -5.04
CA VAL A 5 10.52 20.89 -5.02
C VAL A 5 9.66 19.63 -5.25
N GLU A 6 10.13 18.70 -6.07
CA GLU A 6 9.42 17.46 -6.40
C GLU A 6 9.33 16.45 -5.24
N GLU A 7 10.11 16.62 -4.17
CA GLU A 7 10.13 15.77 -2.98
C GLU A 7 9.15 16.24 -1.90
N TYR A 8 8.57 17.43 -2.06
CA TYR A 8 7.53 17.92 -1.18
C TYR A 8 6.27 17.07 -1.35
N ARG A 9 5.71 16.65 -0.20
CA ARG A 9 4.41 15.97 -0.15
C ARG A 9 3.39 16.92 0.49
N PRO A 10 2.65 17.71 -0.30
CA PRO A 10 1.62 18.59 0.24
C PRO A 10 0.54 17.76 0.94
N ILE A 11 0.08 18.24 2.09
CA ILE A 11 -1.02 17.62 2.82
C ILE A 11 -2.29 18.39 2.47
N ALA A 12 -3.29 17.69 1.94
CA ALA A 12 -4.59 18.28 1.66
C ALA A 12 -5.31 18.62 2.98
N PHE A 13 -5.59 19.90 3.22
CA PHE A 13 -6.39 20.35 4.35
C PHE A 13 -7.86 20.44 3.96
N CYS A 14 -8.60 19.34 4.08
CA CYS A 14 -10.03 19.28 3.77
C CYS A 14 -10.92 19.73 4.93
N ASN A 15 -12.09 20.27 4.61
CA ASN A 15 -13.14 20.60 5.58
C ASN A 15 -13.56 19.37 6.42
N VAL A 16 -13.92 19.58 7.69
CA VAL A 16 -14.45 18.54 8.59
C VAL A 16 -15.64 17.80 7.97
N ILE A 17 -16.57 18.49 7.32
CA ILE A 17 -17.72 17.85 6.65
C ILE A 17 -17.24 16.86 5.59
N TYR A 18 -16.25 17.25 4.77
CA TYR A 18 -15.66 16.36 3.78
C TYR A 18 -15.02 15.13 4.44
N LYS A 19 -14.28 15.32 5.55
CA LYS A 19 -13.71 14.20 6.32
C LYS A 19 -14.75 13.26 6.91
N ILE A 20 -15.92 13.77 7.31
CA ILE A 20 -17.04 12.95 7.79
C ILE A 20 -17.58 12.09 6.65
N ILE A 21 -17.86 12.70 5.50
CA ILE A 21 -18.38 11.98 4.33
C ILE A 21 -17.41 10.88 3.89
N THR A 22 -16.11 11.19 3.76
CA THR A 22 -15.11 10.18 3.39
C THR A 22 -15.00 9.07 4.43
N LYS A 23 -15.13 9.37 5.73
CA LYS A 23 -15.15 8.34 6.78
C LYS A 23 -16.33 7.38 6.64
N ILE A 24 -17.52 7.89 6.31
CA ILE A 24 -18.71 7.06 6.06
C ILE A 24 -18.45 6.14 4.86
N LEU A 25 -17.92 6.66 3.75
CA LEU A 25 -17.59 5.86 2.57
C LEU A 25 -16.57 4.76 2.88
N VAL A 26 -15.48 5.10 3.58
CA VAL A 26 -14.45 4.13 3.99
C VAL A 26 -15.05 3.03 4.86
N ASN A 27 -15.93 3.36 5.81
CA ASN A 27 -16.57 2.36 6.66
C ASN A 27 -17.46 1.39 5.88
N ARG A 28 -18.11 1.85 4.80
CA ARG A 28 -18.87 0.98 3.89
C ARG A 28 -17.95 0.08 3.07
N LEU A 29 -16.89 0.63 2.49
CA LEU A 29 -15.93 -0.13 1.68
C LEU A 29 -15.17 -1.19 2.48
N LYS A 30 -14.88 -0.94 3.76
CA LYS A 30 -14.22 -1.91 4.65
C LYS A 30 -14.90 -3.27 4.68
N VAL A 31 -16.23 -3.32 4.58
CA VAL A 31 -17.00 -4.58 4.66
C VAL A 31 -16.72 -5.51 3.47
N VAL A 32 -16.33 -4.96 2.32
CA VAL A 32 -16.00 -5.74 1.11
C VAL A 32 -14.50 -5.87 0.89
N LEU A 33 -13.69 -5.00 1.51
CA LEU A 33 -12.24 -4.95 1.31
C LEU A 33 -11.58 -6.30 1.61
N ASP A 34 -11.96 -6.95 2.71
CA ASP A 34 -11.37 -8.26 3.10
C ASP A 34 -11.59 -9.37 2.08
N LYS A 35 -12.58 -9.23 1.18
CA LYS A 35 -12.87 -10.23 0.13
C LYS A 35 -12.07 -9.99 -1.16
N ILE A 36 -11.60 -8.77 -1.37
CA ILE A 36 -10.94 -8.34 -2.61
C ILE A 36 -9.41 -8.29 -2.41
N MET A 37 -8.96 -8.02 -1.19
CA MET A 37 -7.54 -7.86 -0.87
C MET A 37 -6.88 -9.20 -0.56
N ASP A 38 -5.74 -9.45 -1.21
CA ASP A 38 -4.91 -10.64 -0.95
C ASP A 38 -4.44 -10.70 0.51
N GLN A 39 -4.21 -11.90 1.04
CA GLN A 39 -3.76 -12.11 2.42
C GLN A 39 -2.38 -11.51 2.71
N THR A 40 -1.52 -11.40 1.69
CA THR A 40 -0.18 -10.81 1.83
C THR A 40 -0.20 -9.27 1.86
N GLN A 41 -1.34 -8.64 1.55
CA GLN A 41 -1.47 -7.20 1.65
C GLN A 41 -1.83 -6.79 3.07
N ASN A 42 -0.84 -6.39 3.88
CA ASN A 42 -1.06 -6.05 5.29
C ASN A 42 -1.21 -4.55 5.57
N ALA A 43 -0.80 -3.67 4.65
CA ALA A 43 -0.87 -2.24 4.87
C ALA A 43 -2.31 -1.71 4.78
N PHE A 44 -2.65 -0.77 5.68
CA PHE A 44 -3.93 -0.03 5.72
C PHE A 44 -5.21 -0.87 5.91
N ILE A 45 -5.08 -2.15 6.24
CA ILE A 45 -6.21 -3.04 6.54
C ILE A 45 -6.33 -3.22 8.06
N PRO A 46 -7.49 -2.94 8.68
CA PRO A 46 -7.69 -3.14 10.10
C PRO A 46 -7.42 -4.60 10.52
N GLY A 47 -6.69 -4.79 11.61
CA GLY A 47 -6.40 -6.13 12.14
C GLY A 47 -5.21 -6.84 11.49
N ARG A 48 -4.55 -6.26 10.48
CA ARG A 48 -3.31 -6.77 9.91
C ARG A 48 -2.10 -5.99 10.40
N SER A 49 -0.98 -6.66 10.64
CA SER A 49 0.24 -6.05 11.17
C SER A 49 1.33 -5.98 10.10
N ILE A 50 2.16 -4.92 10.15
CA ILE A 50 3.37 -4.86 9.33
C ILE A 50 4.38 -5.94 9.69
N SER A 51 4.35 -6.43 10.93
CA SER A 51 5.24 -7.51 11.41
C SER A 51 5.06 -8.79 10.60
N ASP A 52 3.83 -9.09 10.15
CA ASP A 52 3.52 -10.27 9.36
C ASP A 52 4.25 -10.23 8.01
N ASN A 53 4.34 -9.06 7.38
CA ASN A 53 5.11 -8.86 6.15
C ASN A 53 6.63 -8.99 6.37
N ILE A 54 7.13 -8.53 7.53
CA ILE A 54 8.55 -8.65 7.86
C ILE A 54 8.93 -10.12 8.03
N LEU A 55 8.11 -10.89 8.75
CA LEU A 55 8.32 -12.32 8.93
C LEU A 55 8.28 -13.06 7.59
N LEU A 56 7.27 -12.79 6.76
CA LEU A 56 7.17 -13.39 5.42
C LEU A 56 8.40 -13.07 4.56
N ALA A 57 8.89 -11.83 4.60
CA ALA A 57 10.09 -11.44 3.86
C ALA A 57 11.36 -12.16 4.38
N GLN A 58 11.48 -12.37 5.70
CA GLN A 58 12.58 -13.13 6.28
C GLN A 58 12.55 -14.59 5.84
N GLU A 59 11.37 -15.22 5.82
CA GLU A 59 11.21 -16.61 5.36
C GLU A 59 11.54 -16.75 3.87
N LEU A 60 11.05 -15.83 3.02
CA LEU A 60 11.34 -15.82 1.58
C LEU A 60 12.84 -15.65 1.29
N LEU A 61 13.56 -14.94 2.16
CA LEU A 61 14.99 -14.64 2.00
C LEU A 61 15.92 -15.56 2.80
N ALA A 62 15.40 -16.50 3.59
CA ALA A 62 16.18 -17.32 4.52
C ALA A 62 17.36 -18.03 3.84
N ASP A 63 17.11 -18.61 2.66
CA ASP A 63 18.11 -19.35 1.89
C ASP A 63 18.68 -18.57 0.70
N TYR A 64 18.44 -17.26 0.66
CA TYR A 64 18.78 -16.45 -0.52
C TYR A 64 20.27 -16.46 -0.85
N ASN A 65 21.13 -16.61 0.16
CA ASN A 65 22.60 -16.62 0.01
C ASN A 65 23.20 -18.03 -0.22
N GLN A 66 22.37 -19.08 -0.31
CA GLN A 66 22.88 -20.43 -0.51
C GLN A 66 23.33 -20.64 -1.96
N LYS A 67 24.64 -20.86 -2.15
CA LYS A 67 25.28 -21.04 -3.47
C LYS A 67 24.85 -22.31 -4.22
N GLN A 68 24.22 -23.27 -3.54
CA GLN A 68 23.76 -24.54 -4.13
C GLN A 68 22.35 -24.44 -4.72
N LEU A 69 21.64 -23.32 -4.47
CA LEU A 69 20.29 -23.11 -4.99
C LEU A 69 20.33 -22.39 -6.34
N PRO A 70 19.27 -22.51 -7.15
CA PRO A 70 19.13 -21.75 -8.39
C PRO A 70 19.29 -20.24 -8.12
N PRO A 71 19.81 -19.46 -9.09
CA PRO A 71 19.89 -18.01 -8.97
C PRO A 71 18.54 -17.38 -8.62
N ARG A 72 18.53 -16.48 -7.63
CA ARG A 72 17.34 -15.77 -7.15
C ARG A 72 17.54 -14.26 -7.31
N CYS A 73 16.44 -13.53 -7.49
CA CYS A 73 16.38 -12.08 -7.51
C CYS A 73 15.24 -11.61 -6.62
N ALA A 74 15.46 -10.53 -5.87
CA ALA A 74 14.42 -9.82 -5.14
C ALA A 74 14.19 -8.46 -5.81
N VAL A 75 12.94 -8.15 -6.11
CA VAL A 75 12.55 -6.88 -6.75
C VAL A 75 11.78 -6.04 -5.74
N LYS A 76 12.27 -4.83 -5.48
CA LYS A 76 11.56 -3.83 -4.68
C LYS A 76 11.00 -2.76 -5.61
N VAL A 77 9.69 -2.64 -5.67
CA VAL A 77 8.98 -1.61 -6.44
C VAL A 77 8.40 -0.58 -5.49
N ASP A 78 8.56 0.70 -5.81
CA ASP A 78 7.94 1.81 -5.09
C ASP A 78 7.29 2.78 -6.09
N LEU A 79 6.15 3.33 -5.72
CA LEU A 79 5.36 4.20 -6.60
C LEU A 79 5.65 5.66 -6.30
N ARG A 80 6.22 6.37 -7.29
CA ARG A 80 6.43 7.81 -7.21
C ARG A 80 5.06 8.50 -7.13
N LYS A 81 4.87 9.34 -6.10
CA LYS A 81 3.62 10.12 -5.91
C LYS A 81 2.36 9.25 -6.07
N ALA A 82 2.30 8.14 -5.34
CA ALA A 82 1.27 7.11 -5.49
C ALA A 82 -0.17 7.66 -5.46
N TYR A 83 -0.47 8.67 -4.64
CA TYR A 83 -1.80 9.29 -4.57
C TYR A 83 -2.09 10.29 -5.70
N ASP A 84 -1.05 10.89 -6.30
CA ASP A 84 -1.20 11.89 -7.36
C ASP A 84 -1.18 11.24 -8.76
N SER A 85 -0.74 9.98 -8.86
CA SER A 85 -0.51 9.29 -10.14
C SER A 85 -1.60 8.28 -10.51
N VAL A 86 -2.69 8.21 -9.73
CA VAL A 86 -3.83 7.33 -10.02
C VAL A 86 -4.66 7.91 -11.17
N GLU A 87 -4.95 7.08 -12.17
CA GLU A 87 -5.87 7.46 -13.25
C GLU A 87 -7.33 7.39 -12.76
N TRP A 88 -8.08 8.47 -13.01
CA TRP A 88 -9.49 8.56 -12.60
C TRP A 88 -10.41 7.60 -13.34
N ASP A 89 -10.18 7.36 -14.63
CA ASP A 89 -11.02 6.45 -15.41
C ASP A 89 -10.87 5.01 -14.94
N PHE A 90 -9.64 4.57 -14.64
CA PHE A 90 -9.40 3.30 -13.96
C PHE A 90 -10.14 3.21 -12.61
N LEU A 91 -10.08 4.25 -11.79
CA LEU A 91 -10.74 4.27 -10.48
C LEU A 91 -12.26 4.14 -10.61
N HIS A 92 -12.87 4.81 -11.59
CA HIS A 92 -14.31 4.70 -11.87
C HIS A 92 -14.71 3.33 -12.42
N ALA A 93 -13.83 2.64 -13.15
CA ALA A 93 -14.09 1.29 -13.64
C ALA A 93 -13.91 0.20 -12.56
N ALA A 94 -13.04 0.45 -11.58
CA ALA A 94 -12.72 -0.49 -10.51
C ALA A 94 -13.67 -0.42 -9.30
N LEU A 95 -14.37 0.70 -9.12
CA LEU A 95 -15.34 0.95 -8.03
C LEU A 95 -16.78 0.75 -8.49
#